data_AF-A0A6N7TZP7-F1
#
_entry.id   AF-A0A6N7TZP7-F1
#
_cell.length_a   1.000
_cell.length_b   1.000
_cell.length_c   1.000
_cell.angle_alpha   90.00
_cell.angle_beta   90.00
_cell.angle_gamma   90.00
#
_symmetry.space_group_name_H-M   'P 1'
#
loop_
_entity.id
_entity.type
_entity.pdbx_description
1 polymer ?
#
loop_
_entity_poly.entity_id
_entity_poly.type
_entity_poly.pdbx_seq_one_letter_code
_entity_poly.pdbx_strand_id
1 'polypeptide(L)' 'GSDGYTYAWGLNNYGQLGISSKNSSSFPVRVRDFASPNDANKGLKAVQVSAGYSHSLAVGSDGYTYAWGLNNYGQLG' A
#
# COMPACT_ATOMS: atom_id res chain seq x y z
N GLY A 1 9.58 -3.01 -12.71
CA GLY A 1 10.19 -2.31 -11.57
C GLY A 1 11.34 -1.44 -12.02
N SER A 2 11.05 -0.36 -12.76
CA SER A 2 12.04 0.65 -13.19
C SER A 2 11.54 2.08 -12.93
N ASP A 3 10.29 2.24 -12.50
CA ASP A 3 9.63 3.51 -12.19
C ASP A 3 9.76 3.91 -10.71
N GLY A 4 10.31 3.01 -9.88
CA GLY A 4 10.52 3.21 -8.44
C GLY A 4 9.24 3.13 -7.60
N TYR A 5 8.11 2.69 -8.18
CA TYR A 5 6.87 2.52 -7.44
C TYR A 5 6.79 1.17 -6.72
N THR A 6 6.02 1.16 -5.65
CA THR A 6 5.71 -0.02 -4.86
C THR A 6 4.54 -0.75 -5.50
N TYR A 7 4.68 -2.07 -5.63
CA TYR A 7 3.64 -2.95 -6.16
C TYR A 7 3.27 -4.01 -5.13
N ALA A 8 1.99 -4.35 -5.07
CA ALA A 8 1.47 -5.42 -4.22
C ALA A 8 0.56 -6.34 -5.04
N TRP A 9 0.36 -7.58 -4.59
CA TRP A 9 -0.58 -8.53 -5.15
C TRP A 9 -1.02 -9.51 -4.07
N GLY A 10 -2.11 -10.23 -4.33
CA GLY A 10 -2.71 -11.21 -3.43
C GLY A 10 -4.04 -10.75 -2.85
N LEU A 11 -4.28 -11.17 -1.60
CA LEU A 11 -5.52 -10.94 -0.87
C LEU A 11 -5.69 -9.45 -0.54
N ASN A 12 -6.91 -8.92 -0.73
CA ASN A 12 -7.20 -7.49 -0.50
C ASN A 12 -8.51 -7.21 0.24
N ASN A 13 -9.07 -8.18 0.97
CA ASN A 13 -10.38 -8.05 1.62
C ASN A 13 -10.50 -6.86 2.58
N TYR A 14 -9.38 -6.34 3.08
CA TYR A 14 -9.32 -5.19 3.98
C TYR A 14 -8.62 -3.97 3.34
N GLY A 15 -8.31 -4.02 2.05
CA GLY A 15 -7.60 -2.94 1.36
C GLY A 15 -6.08 -2.98 1.55
N GLN A 16 -5.51 -4.09 2.03
CA GLN A 16 -4.07 -4.25 2.32
C GLN A 16 -3.15 -4.17 1.09
N LEU A 17 -3.69 -4.18 -0.14
CA LEU A 17 -2.92 -3.85 -1.34
C LEU A 17 -2.75 -2.34 -1.54
N GLY A 18 -3.55 -1.49 -0.89
CA GLY A 18 -3.42 -0.04 -0.97
C GLY A 18 -3.83 0.55 -2.33
N ILE A 19 -4.82 -0.03 -2.99
CA ILE A 19 -5.24 0.32 -4.36
C ILE A 19 -6.61 1.02 -4.47
N SER A 20 -7.08 1.65 -3.39
CA SER A 20 -8.42 2.28 -3.31
C SER A 20 -9.60 1.34 -3.62
N SER A 21 -9.39 0.02 -3.56
CA SER A 21 -10.42 -1.01 -3.66
C SER A 21 -10.11 -2.14 -2.67
N LYS A 22 -11.08 -3.04 -2.48
CA LYS A 22 -10.92 -4.29 -1.70
C LYS A 22 -10.86 -5.55 -2.57
N ASN A 23 -10.70 -5.37 -3.89
CA ASN A 23 -10.61 -6.49 -4.81
C ASN A 23 -9.22 -7.10 -4.74
N SER A 24 -9.16 -8.42 -4.55
CA SER A 24 -7.90 -9.17 -4.61
C SER A 24 -7.35 -9.15 -6.03
N SER A 25 -6.02 -9.24 -6.16
CA SER A 25 -5.35 -9.25 -7.47
C SER A 25 -4.34 -10.37 -7.53
N SER A 26 -4.41 -11.23 -8.53
CA SER A 26 -3.37 -12.22 -8.83
C SER A 26 -2.16 -11.62 -9.57
N PHE A 27 -2.25 -10.34 -9.97
CA PHE A 27 -1.19 -9.63 -10.69
C PHE A 27 -0.68 -8.43 -9.87
N PRO A 28 0.58 -8.01 -10.07
CA PRO A 28 1.11 -6.80 -9.44
C PRO A 28 0.26 -5.58 -9.77
N VAL A 29 -0.18 -4.88 -8.73
CA VAL A 29 -0.91 -3.61 -8.83
C VAL A 29 -0.14 -2.53 -8.08
N ARG A 30 -0.14 -1.31 -8.64
CA ARG A 30 0.60 -0.18 -8.07
C ARG A 30 -0.10 0.27 -6.79
N VAL A 31 0.64 0.31 -5.68
CA VAL A 31 0.17 0.90 -4.42
C VAL A 31 0.00 2.40 -4.64
N ARG A 32 -1.16 2.94 -4.26
CA ARG A 32 -1.47 4.35 -4.46
C ARG A 32 -0.49 5.24 -3.69
N ASP A 33 -0.35 6.48 -4.15
CA ASP A 33 0.30 7.50 -3.36
C ASP A 33 -0.64 7.94 -2.23
N PHE A 34 -0.19 7.82 -0.98
CA PHE A 34 -0.96 8.24 0.20
C PHE A 34 -0.89 9.75 0.43
N ALA A 35 0.18 10.41 -0.03
CA ALA A 35 0.32 11.87 0.02
C ALA A 35 -0.42 12.57 -1.13
N SER A 36 -0.68 11.87 -2.24
CA SER A 36 -1.46 12.37 -3.40
C SER A 36 -2.59 11.40 -3.80
N PRO A 37 -3.62 11.20 -2.96
CA PRO A 37 -4.62 10.14 -3.13
C PRO A 37 -5.49 10.26 -4.40
N ASN A 38 -5.58 11.46 -4.98
CA ASN A 38 -6.39 11.75 -6.18
C ASN A 38 -5.56 11.76 -7.47
N ASP A 39 -4.23 11.58 -7.39
CA ASP A 39 -3.35 11.53 -8.57
C ASP A 39 -3.13 10.08 -9.00
N ALA A 40 -3.94 9.62 -9.95
CA ALA A 40 -3.86 8.25 -10.47
C ALA A 40 -2.53 7.94 -11.18
N ASN A 41 -1.73 8.96 -11.54
CA ASN A 41 -0.43 8.77 -12.20
C ASN A 41 0.72 8.55 -11.20
N LYS A 42 0.47 8.76 -9.90
CA LYS A 42 1.45 8.54 -8.83
C LYS A 42 1.19 7.22 -8.10
N GLY A 43 2.24 6.76 -7.42
CA GLY A 43 2.22 5.60 -6.55
C GLY A 43 3.19 5.78 -5.39
N LEU A 44 3.03 4.97 -4.35
CA LEU A 44 3.95 4.98 -3.22
C LEU A 44 5.36 4.61 -3.67
N LYS A 45 6.35 5.42 -3.31
CA LYS A 45 7.77 5.09 -3.40
C LYS A 45 8.26 4.70 -2.02
N ALA A 46 8.27 3.40 -1.71
CA ALA A 46 8.72 2.89 -0.42
C ALA A 46 10.19 2.51 -0.46
N VAL A 47 10.93 2.84 0.60
CA VAL A 47 12.30 2.34 0.83
C VAL A 47 12.31 1.08 1.69
N GLN A 48 11.24 0.83 2.44
CA GLN A 48 11.03 -0.38 3.21
C GLN A 48 9.54 -0.71 3.27
N VAL A 49 9.21 -2.00 3.21
CA VAL A 49 7.84 -2.51 3.32
C VAL A 49 7.79 -3.66 4.33
N SER A 50 6.67 -3.78 5.04
CA SER A 50 6.33 -4.90 5.91
C SER A 50 4.86 -5.24 5.74
N ALA A 51 4.52 -6.53 5.80
CA ALA A 51 3.15 -7.01 5.66
C ALA A 51 2.76 -7.88 6.85
N GLY A 52 1.61 -7.58 7.45
CA GLY A 52 0.92 -8.46 8.38
C GLY A 52 -0.13 -9.31 7.65
N TYR A 53 -0.96 -10.03 8.41
CA TYR A 53 -1.99 -10.90 7.84
C TYR A 53 -3.01 -10.17 6.96
N SER A 54 -3.38 -8.93 7.33
CA SER A 54 -4.40 -8.15 6.63
C SER A 54 -4.13 -6.64 6.68
N HIS A 55 -2.90 -6.25 6.95
CA HIS A 55 -2.44 -4.86 6.94
C HIS A 55 -1.02 -4.80 6.38
N SER A 56 -0.63 -3.62 5.94
CA SER A 56 0.66 -3.35 5.33
C SER A 56 1.22 -2.06 5.91
N LEU A 57 2.54 -2.02 6.06
CA LEU A 57 3.31 -0.90 6.58
C LEU A 57 4.42 -0.56 5.58
N ALA A 58 4.74 0.73 5.44
CA ALA A 58 5.86 1.16 4.62
C ALA A 58 6.52 2.43 5.17
N VAL A 59 7.82 2.55 4.89
CA VAL A 59 8.56 3.81 5.02
C VAL A 59 8.72 4.39 3.62
N GLY A 60 8.17 5.58 3.38
CA GLY A 60 8.29 6.30 2.12
C GLY A 60 9.67 6.90 1.92
N SER A 61 10.04 7.10 0.66
CA SER A 61 11.25 7.85 0.30
C SER A 61 11.20 9.33 0.70
N ASP A 62 10.01 9.82 1.07
CA ASP A 62 9.78 11.15 1.60
C ASP A 62 9.94 11.24 3.13
N GLY A 63 10.30 10.14 3.79
CA GLY A 63 10.57 10.08 5.23
C GLY A 63 9.34 9.83 6.09
N TYR A 64 8.14 9.71 5.52
CA TYR A 64 6.93 9.39 6.26
C TYR A 64 6.68 7.88 6.38
N THR A 65 5.96 7.49 7.42
CA THR A 65 5.47 6.13 7.62
C THR A 65 4.01 6.01 7.21
N TYR A 66 3.68 4.93 6.51
CA TYR A 66 2.34 4.65 6.02
C TYR A 66 1.87 3.30 6.53
N ALA A 67 0.59 3.25 6.92
CA ALA A 67 -0.08 2.02 7.31
C ALA A 67 -1.45 1.94 6.62
N TRP A 68 -1.80 0.79 6.07
CA TRP A 68 -3.10 0.56 5.45
C TRP A 68 -3.58 -0.88 5.57
N GLY A 69 -4.89 -1.08 5.46
CA GLY A 69 -5.55 -2.39 5.58
C GLY A 69 -6.46 -2.47 6.80
N LEU A 70 -6.49 -3.64 7.43
CA LEU A 70 -7.28 -3.94 8.63
C LEU A 70 -6.79 -3.10 9.82
N ASN A 71 -7.73 -2.46 10.53
CA ASN A 71 -7.44 -1.68 11.74
C ASN A 71 -8.29 -2.06 12.97
N ASN A 72 -8.92 -3.23 12.98
CA ASN A 72 -9.83 -3.61 14.08
C ASN A 72 -9.15 -3.66 15.46
N TYR A 73 -7.83 -3.75 15.51
CA TYR A 73 -7.03 -3.83 16.73
C TYR A 73 -5.99 -2.71 16.84
N GLY A 74 -6.14 -1.61 16.09
CA GLY A 74 -5.17 -0.50 16.10
C GLY A 74 -3.85 -0.80 15.39
N GLN A 75 -3.84 -1.73 14.42
CA GLN A 75 -2.63 -2.11 13.69
C GLN A 75 -2.01 -0.96 12.88
N LEU A 76 -2.79 0.08 12.57
CA LEU A 76 -2.36 1.19 11.73
C LEU A 76 -1.78 2.39 12.51
N GLY A 77 -1.74 2.31 13.85
CA GLY A 77 -1.38 3.42 14.73
C GLY A 77 -2.62 4.11 15.28
#